data_AF-A0A7X7GGT6-F1
#
_entry.id   AF-A0A7X7GGT6-F1
#
_cell.length_a   1.000
_cell.length_b   1.000
_cell.length_c   1.000
_cell.angle_alpha   90.00
_cell.angle_beta   90.00
_cell.angle_gamma   90.00
#
_symmetry.space_group_name_H-M   'P 1'
#
loop_
_entity.id
_entity.type
_entity.pdbx_description
1 polymer ?
#
loop_
_entity_poly.entity_id
_entity_poly.type
_entity_poly.pdbx_seq_one_letter_code
_entity_poly.pdbx_strand_id
1 'polypeptide(L)'
;MNTALSRRTFLRGTVVGGAAVAALSLSPIPRARAEVTEERHRAVVVGSGFGGAITALHLGRAGVQTLVLERGIRWPTGPNAETFPHMLQPDRRMSWLSSAPVMTGTPPIPTEPFTGLIERVPGNGMDVMCGAGVGGSSL
;
A
#
# COMPACT_ATOMS: atom_id res chain seq x y z
N MET A 1 -65.74 13.87 -14.87
CA MET A 1 -64.54 13.45 -15.64
C MET A 1 -63.47 13.08 -14.63
N ASN A 2 -63.21 11.79 -14.42
CA ASN A 2 -62.22 11.30 -13.44
C ASN A 2 -61.34 10.25 -14.12
N THR A 3 -60.11 10.61 -14.48
CA THR A 3 -59.08 9.66 -14.93
C THR A 3 -58.04 9.54 -13.83
N ALA A 4 -58.23 8.57 -12.94
CA ALA A 4 -57.23 8.22 -11.94
C ALA A 4 -56.13 7.39 -12.62
N LEU A 5 -54.95 8.00 -12.82
CA LEU A 5 -53.74 7.27 -13.21
C LEU A 5 -53.40 6.25 -12.11
N SER A 6 -53.53 4.96 -12.43
CA SER A 6 -53.23 3.89 -11.49
C SER A 6 -51.72 3.69 -11.35
N ARG A 7 -51.26 3.52 -10.10
CA ARG A 7 -49.85 3.28 -9.72
C ARG A 7 -49.20 2.10 -10.48
N ARG A 8 -49.99 1.19 -11.06
CA ARG A 8 -49.52 0.07 -11.89
C ARG A 8 -49.05 0.48 -13.30
N THR A 9 -49.51 1.60 -13.84
CA THR A 9 -49.09 2.08 -15.17
C THR A 9 -47.73 2.76 -15.13
N PHE A 10 -47.35 3.38 -14.01
CA PHE A 10 -46.04 4.02 -13.83
C PHE A 10 -44.88 3.01 -13.77
N LEU A 11 -45.07 1.89 -13.08
CA LEU A 11 -44.04 0.85 -12.93
C LEU A 11 -43.76 0.03 -14.21
N ARG A 12 -44.65 0.08 -15.21
CA ARG A 12 -44.39 -0.56 -16.52
C ARG A 12 -43.54 0.31 -17.46
N GLY A 13 -43.40 1.62 -17.19
CA GLY A 13 -42.61 2.54 -18.00
C GLY A 13 -41.11 2.53 -17.74
N THR A 14 -40.64 1.96 -16.62
CA THR A 14 -39.23 2.04 -16.21
C THR A 14 -38.35 0.87 -16.64
N VAL A 15 -38.93 -0.22 -17.18
CA VAL A 15 -38.15 -1.42 -17.55
C VAL A 15 -37.50 -1.29 -18.93
N VAL A 16 -38.00 -0.44 -19.83
CA VAL A 16 -37.50 -0.34 -21.21
C VAL A 16 -36.38 0.70 -21.39
N GLY A 17 -36.19 1.63 -20.44
CA GLY A 17 -35.17 2.69 -20.55
C GLY A 17 -33.83 2.44 -19.85
N GLY A 18 -33.76 1.49 -18.91
CA GLY A 18 -32.59 1.33 -18.02
C GLY A 18 -31.47 0.42 -18.53
N ALA A 19 -31.74 -0.43 -19.52
CA ALA A 19 -30.79 -1.46 -19.94
C ALA A 19 -29.66 -0.95 -20.87
N ALA A 20 -29.80 0.24 -21.46
CA ALA A 20 -28.84 0.73 -22.45
C ALA A 20 -27.57 1.37 -21.87
N VAL A 21 -27.55 1.72 -20.58
CA VAL A 21 -26.39 2.40 -19.95
C VAL A 21 -25.43 1.42 -19.24
N ALA A 22 -25.80 0.15 -19.11
CA ALA A 22 -25.03 -0.86 -18.37
C ALA A 22 -23.96 -1.60 -19.21
N ALA A 23 -23.83 -1.29 -20.50
CA ALA A 23 -22.92 -1.99 -21.41
C ALA A 23 -21.69 -1.15 -21.83
N LEU A 24 -21.16 -0.33 -20.91
CA LEU A 24 -19.77 0.13 -21.05
C LEU A 24 -18.87 -1.09 -20.81
N SER A 25 -18.52 -1.76 -21.90
CA SER A 25 -17.53 -2.83 -21.94
C SER A 25 -16.23 -2.34 -21.29
N LEU A 26 -15.97 -2.78 -20.07
CA LEU A 26 -14.68 -2.62 -19.41
C LEU A 26 -13.67 -3.49 -20.16
N SER A 27 -13.07 -2.95 -21.21
CA SER A 27 -11.93 -3.59 -21.87
C SER A 27 -10.83 -3.80 -20.83
N PRO A 28 -10.39 -5.05 -20.58
CA PRO A 28 -9.31 -5.29 -19.63
C PRO A 28 -8.05 -4.60 -20.16
N ILE A 29 -7.50 -3.67 -19.37
CA ILE A 29 -6.20 -3.06 -19.68
C ILE A 29 -5.16 -4.19 -19.61
N PRO A 30 -4.43 -4.49 -20.71
CA PRO A 30 -3.36 -5.48 -20.66
C PRO A 30 -2.32 -5.00 -19.65
N ARG A 31 -2.12 -5.77 -18.58
CA ARG A 31 -1.00 -5.53 -17.66
C ARG A 31 0.28 -5.81 -18.43
N ALA A 32 1.04 -4.77 -18.74
CA ALA A 32 2.39 -4.93 -19.26
C ALA A 32 3.15 -5.84 -18.28
N ARG A 33 3.74 -6.92 -18.80
CA ARG A 33 4.64 -7.75 -18.01
C ARG A 33 5.82 -6.87 -17.66
N ALA A 34 6.10 -6.70 -16.36
CA ALA A 34 7.26 -5.96 -15.92
C ALA A 34 8.50 -6.55 -16.60
N GLU A 35 9.38 -5.69 -17.11
CA GLU A 35 10.69 -6.12 -17.60
C GLU A 35 11.41 -6.83 -16.45
N VAL A 36 11.91 -8.03 -16.72
CA VAL A 36 12.59 -8.86 -15.72
C VAL A 36 14.09 -8.71 -15.94
N THR A 37 14.78 -8.16 -14.94
CA THR A 37 16.24 -8.13 -14.89
C THR A 37 16.75 -9.33 -14.10
N GLU A 38 17.74 -10.05 -14.63
CA GLU A 38 18.47 -11.09 -13.89
C GLU A 38 19.83 -10.54 -13.41
N GLU A 39 20.09 -10.64 -12.11
CA GLU A 39 21.38 -10.33 -11.51
C GLU A 39 21.90 -11.51 -10.67
N ARG A 40 23.22 -11.69 -10.65
CA ARG A 40 23.88 -12.75 -9.87
C ARG A 40 24.78 -12.13 -8.82
N HIS A 41 24.50 -12.46 -7.56
CA HIS A 41 25.23 -11.97 -6.39
C HIS A 41 25.71 -13.15 -5.55
N ARG A 42 26.86 -12.99 -4.89
CA ARG A 42 27.42 -14.02 -4.00
C ARG A 42 26.51 -14.29 -2.79
N ALA A 43 25.89 -13.24 -2.26
CA ALA A 43 24.88 -13.33 -1.21
C ALA A 43 23.79 -12.27 -1.43
N VAL A 44 22.54 -12.64 -1.14
CA VAL A 44 21.39 -11.73 -1.15
C VAL A 44 20.69 -11.84 0.20
N VAL A 45 20.48 -10.71 0.85
CA VAL A 45 19.69 -10.59 2.09
C VAL A 45 18.39 -9.86 1.75
N VAL A 46 17.26 -10.48 2.07
CA VAL A 46 15.94 -9.89 1.86
C VAL A 46 15.45 -9.30 3.18
N GLY A 47 15.19 -8.00 3.18
CA GLY A 47 14.82 -7.21 4.33
C GLY A 47 16.03 -6.63 5.08
N SER A 48 15.86 -5.42 5.60
CA SER A 48 16.93 -4.66 6.30
C SER A 48 16.67 -4.43 7.79
N GLY A 49 15.72 -5.18 8.37
CA GLY A 49 15.49 -5.21 9.83
C GLY A 49 16.65 -5.84 10.61
N PHE A 50 16.46 -6.07 11.91
CA PHE A 50 17.51 -6.62 12.79
C PHE A 50 18.25 -7.85 12.21
N GLY A 51 17.52 -8.89 11.79
CA GLY A 51 18.13 -10.09 11.23
C GLY A 51 18.89 -9.84 9.93
N GLY A 52 18.33 -8.99 9.05
CA GLY A 52 18.97 -8.62 7.79
C GLY A 52 20.23 -7.79 7.99
N ALA A 53 20.18 -6.79 8.86
CA ALA A 53 21.32 -5.94 9.20
C ALA A 53 22.46 -6.73 9.86
N ILE A 54 22.14 -7.62 10.82
CA ILE A 54 23.13 -8.49 11.47
C ILE A 54 23.77 -9.42 10.43
N THR A 55 22.95 -10.07 9.59
CA THR A 55 23.44 -10.98 8.55
C THR A 55 24.36 -10.26 7.55
N ALA A 56 23.94 -9.11 7.04
CA ALA A 56 24.73 -8.30 6.11
C ALA A 56 26.04 -7.81 6.75
N LEU A 57 26.04 -7.42 8.03
CA LEU A 57 27.24 -7.03 8.77
C LEU A 57 28.25 -8.18 8.83
N HIS A 58 27.81 -9.38 9.21
CA HIS A 58 28.71 -10.52 9.35
C HIS A 58 29.24 -11.01 8.00
N LEU A 59 28.42 -11.03 6.95
CA LEU A 59 28.86 -11.34 5.58
C LEU A 59 29.88 -10.32 5.08
N GLY A 60 29.63 -9.03 5.27
CA GLY A 60 30.54 -7.95 4.89
C GLY A 60 31.89 -8.04 5.63
N ARG A 61 31.87 -8.31 6.94
CA ARG A 61 33.10 -8.53 7.74
C ARG A 61 33.89 -9.75 7.29
N ALA A 62 33.22 -10.76 6.71
CA ALA A 62 33.86 -11.94 6.11
C ALA A 62 34.34 -11.70 4.65
N GLY A 63 34.22 -10.48 4.12
CA GLY A 63 34.62 -10.16 2.74
C GLY A 63 33.65 -10.68 1.67
N VAL A 64 32.40 -10.98 2.03
CA VAL A 64 31.36 -11.42 1.09
C VAL A 64 30.58 -10.21 0.59
N GLN A 65 30.73 -9.90 -0.71
CA GLN A 65 29.87 -8.91 -1.37
C GLN A 65 28.40 -9.38 -1.28
N THR A 66 27.57 -8.53 -0.67
CA THR A 66 26.19 -8.86 -0.31
C THR A 66 25.24 -7.78 -0.81
N LEU A 67 24.23 -8.19 -1.57
CA LEU A 67 23.10 -7.33 -1.93
C LEU A 67 22.04 -7.38 -0.82
N VAL A 68 21.57 -6.22 -0.37
CA VAL A 68 20.42 -6.13 0.56
C VAL A 68 19.23 -5.55 -0.20
N LEU A 69 18.13 -6.28 -0.22
CA LEU A 69 16.88 -5.87 -0.84
C LEU A 69 15.89 -5.45 0.24
N GLU A 70 15.53 -4.17 0.26
CA GLU A 70 14.51 -3.61 1.14
C GLU A 70 13.31 -3.18 0.31
N ARG A 71 12.10 -3.55 0.74
CA ARG A 71 10.88 -3.18 0.01
C ARG A 71 10.61 -1.68 0.14
N GLY A 72 10.92 -1.11 1.30
CA GLY A 72 10.68 0.28 1.62
C GLY A 72 11.76 1.22 1.14
N ILE A 73 11.61 2.49 1.50
CA ILE A 73 12.56 3.54 1.11
C ILE A 73 13.66 3.69 2.16
N ARG A 74 14.79 4.27 1.74
CA ARG A 74 15.75 4.84 2.69
C ARG A 74 15.21 6.20 3.13
N TRP A 75 14.91 6.33 4.41
CA TRP A 75 14.47 7.58 5.01
C TRP A 75 15.65 8.56 5.14
N PRO A 76 15.63 9.71 4.46
CA PRO A 76 16.75 10.66 4.50
C PRO A 76 16.76 11.37 5.85
N THR A 77 17.88 11.28 6.58
CA THR A 77 18.05 11.88 7.92
C THR A 77 19.11 12.98 7.91
N GLY A 78 19.06 13.89 8.88
CA GLY A 78 20.07 14.93 9.06
C GLY A 78 19.67 15.92 10.17
N PRO A 79 20.52 16.92 10.46
CA PRO A 79 20.17 17.99 11.40
C PRO A 79 18.86 18.68 10.98
N ASN A 80 17.91 18.81 11.91
CA ASN A 80 16.60 19.43 11.69
C ASN A 80 15.76 18.80 10.56
N ALA A 81 15.97 17.51 10.25
CA ALA A 81 15.23 16.85 9.18
C ALA A 81 13.80 16.47 9.62
N GLU A 82 12.81 16.92 8.85
CA GLU A 82 11.41 16.48 8.95
C GLU A 82 11.23 15.16 8.19
N THR A 83 11.94 14.11 8.62
CA THR A 83 11.99 12.83 7.91
C THR A 83 10.72 12.01 8.12
N PHE A 84 10.35 11.80 9.39
CA PHE A 84 9.31 10.86 9.80
C PHE A 84 7.96 11.56 9.96
N PRO A 85 6.84 10.82 9.83
CA PRO A 85 5.51 11.34 10.10
C PRO A 85 5.33 11.69 11.59
N HIS A 86 4.57 12.74 11.86
CA HIS A 86 4.18 13.11 13.22
C HIS A 86 2.97 12.29 13.67
N MET A 87 3.02 11.71 14.86
CA MET A 87 1.94 10.86 15.37
C MET A 87 0.59 11.60 15.47
N LEU A 88 0.61 12.85 15.96
CA LEU A 88 -0.59 13.67 16.16
C LEU A 88 -0.98 14.48 14.92
N GLN A 89 -0.13 14.52 13.90
CA GLN A 89 -0.37 15.19 12.62
C GLN A 89 0.08 14.26 11.50
N PRO A 90 -0.61 13.11 11.32
CA PRO A 90 -0.15 12.10 10.40
C PRO A 90 -0.38 12.56 8.95
N ASP A 91 0.59 12.26 8.09
CA ASP A 91 0.49 12.46 6.65
C ASP A 91 0.73 11.13 5.91
N ARG A 92 0.80 11.19 4.57
CA ARG A 92 0.99 10.00 3.72
C ARG A 92 2.22 9.15 4.09
N ARG A 93 3.23 9.73 4.76
CA ARG A 93 4.44 9.03 5.20
C ARG A 93 4.18 8.02 6.30
N MET A 94 3.01 8.05 6.95
CA MET A 94 2.65 7.09 7.99
C MET A 94 2.39 5.69 7.42
N SER A 95 1.60 5.59 6.35
CA SER A 95 1.04 4.32 5.86
C SER A 95 1.79 3.79 4.64
N TRP A 96 2.18 2.52 4.67
CA TRP A 96 2.71 1.80 3.51
C TRP A 96 1.59 1.44 2.51
N LEU A 97 1.66 2.03 1.31
CA LEU A 97 0.80 1.80 0.15
C LEU A 97 -0.71 1.73 0.46
N SER A 98 -1.15 2.53 1.43
CA SER A 98 -2.52 2.51 1.94
C SER A 98 -2.96 3.91 2.38
N SER A 99 -4.22 4.24 2.12
CA SER A 99 -4.90 5.42 2.68
C SER A 99 -5.62 5.11 4.00
N ALA A 100 -5.69 3.82 4.37
CA ALA A 100 -6.28 3.41 5.64
C ALA A 100 -5.37 3.85 6.81
N PRO A 101 -5.98 4.16 7.97
CA PRO A 101 -5.22 4.51 9.15
C PRO A 101 -4.44 3.30 9.66
N VAL A 102 -3.14 3.52 9.90
CA VAL A 102 -2.21 2.55 10.51
C VAL A 102 -2.66 2.21 11.93
N MET A 103 -3.11 3.20 12.69
CA MET A 103 -3.54 2.99 14.08
C MET A 103 -5.08 2.86 14.15
N THR A 104 -5.55 1.84 14.88
CA THR A 104 -6.98 1.65 15.16
C THR A 104 -7.57 2.86 15.88
N GLY A 105 -8.69 3.36 15.38
CA GLY A 105 -9.39 4.52 15.94
C GLY A 105 -8.93 5.88 15.41
N THR A 106 -7.90 5.94 14.56
CA THR A 106 -7.50 7.18 13.88
C THR A 106 -8.34 7.37 12.60
N PRO A 107 -8.78 8.59 12.25
CA PRO A 107 -9.44 8.82 10.96
C PRO A 107 -8.50 8.48 9.80
N PRO A 108 -9.04 8.04 8.63
CA PRO A 108 -8.23 7.86 7.43
C PRO A 108 -7.53 9.14 7.03
N ILE A 109 -6.30 9.02 6.53
CA ILE A 109 -5.56 10.14 5.96
C ILE A 109 -5.98 10.23 4.49
N PRO A 110 -6.64 11.31 4.04
CA PRO A 110 -7.12 11.45 2.67
C PRO A 110 -5.97 11.80 1.72
N THR A 111 -4.96 10.95 1.65
CA THR A 111 -3.77 11.11 0.82
C THR A 111 -3.62 9.95 -0.15
N GLU A 112 -2.94 10.22 -1.25
CA GLU A 112 -2.55 9.18 -2.19
C GLU A 112 -1.63 8.15 -1.51
N PRO A 113 -1.75 6.85 -1.85
CA PRO A 113 -0.85 5.82 -1.35
C PRO A 113 0.62 6.20 -1.55
N PHE A 114 1.42 5.98 -0.51
CA PHE A 114 2.85 6.28 -0.51
C PHE A 114 3.63 5.11 0.10
N THR A 115 4.92 4.98 -0.19
CA THR A 115 5.82 3.98 0.43
C THR A 115 6.19 4.39 1.86
N GLY A 116 5.17 4.55 2.72
CA GLY A 116 5.26 5.08 4.08
C GLY A 116 5.86 4.12 5.11
N LEU A 117 6.03 4.62 6.34
CA LEU A 117 6.87 4.02 7.36
C LEU A 117 6.31 2.70 7.91
N ILE A 118 4.99 2.61 8.09
CA ILE A 118 4.35 1.48 8.76
C ILE A 118 3.29 0.86 7.86
N GLU A 119 3.35 -0.46 7.72
CA GLU A 119 2.28 -1.27 7.17
C GLU A 119 1.47 -1.89 8.30
N ARG A 120 0.15 -1.76 8.21
CA ARG A 120 -0.79 -2.58 8.95
C ARG A 120 -1.23 -3.73 8.05
N VAL A 121 -0.89 -4.95 8.43
CA VAL A 121 -1.32 -6.17 7.75
C VAL A 121 -2.52 -6.73 8.53
N PRO A 122 -3.75 -6.64 7.98
CA PRO A 122 -4.93 -7.13 8.67
C PRO A 122 -4.92 -8.65 8.79
N GLY A 123 -5.23 -9.16 9.97
CA GLY A 123 -5.37 -10.59 10.22
C GLY A 123 -6.73 -10.95 10.80
N ASN A 124 -6.95 -12.24 11.04
CA ASN A 124 -8.18 -12.71 11.65
C ASN A 124 -8.13 -12.52 13.18
N GLY A 125 -8.70 -11.42 13.67
CA GLY A 125 -8.75 -11.10 15.10
C GLY A 125 -7.48 -10.45 15.67
N MET A 126 -6.45 -10.25 14.85
CA MET A 126 -5.22 -9.55 15.21
C MET A 126 -4.58 -8.96 13.97
N ASP A 127 -4.14 -7.70 14.07
CA ASP A 127 -3.38 -7.06 13.01
C ASP A 127 -1.89 -7.05 13.33
N VAL A 128 -1.06 -7.16 12.30
CA VAL A 128 0.39 -7.09 12.42
C VAL A 128 0.87 -5.73 11.94
N MET A 129 1.68 -5.08 12.77
CA MET A 129 2.30 -3.79 12.44
C MET A 129 3.76 -4.02 12.06
N CYS A 130 4.14 -3.63 10.84
CA CYS A 130 5.46 -3.86 10.27
C CYS A 130 6.09 -2.56 9.78
N GLY A 131 7.36 -2.30 10.08
CA GLY A 131 8.11 -1.22 9.44
C GLY A 131 8.38 -1.52 7.97
N ALA A 132 8.43 -0.47 7.14
CA ALA A 132 8.76 -0.54 5.72
C ALA A 132 9.79 0.55 5.37
N GLY A 133 11.06 0.16 5.31
CA GLY A 133 12.15 1.09 5.06
C GLY A 133 13.49 0.50 5.44
N VAL A 134 14.57 1.17 5.05
CA VAL A 134 15.93 0.73 5.39
C VAL A 134 16.13 0.80 6.90
N GLY A 135 16.15 -0.37 7.55
CA GLY A 135 16.10 -0.54 9.01
C GLY A 135 14.94 -1.41 9.50
N GLY A 136 13.93 -1.65 8.66
CA GLY A 136 12.72 -2.39 9.03
C GLY A 136 12.01 -1.74 10.23
N SER A 137 11.49 -2.55 11.16
CA SER A 137 10.79 -2.07 12.36
C SER A 137 11.70 -1.45 13.43
N SER A 138 13.00 -1.25 13.17
CA SER A 138 13.84 -0.44 14.07
C SER A 138 13.68 1.07 13.86
N LEU A 139 13.07 1.47 12.74
CA LEU A 139 12.66 2.85 12.44
C LEU A 139 11.42 3.22 13.28
#